data_AF-Q6EKW6-F1
#
_entry.id   AF-Q6EKW6-F1
#
_cell.length_a   1.000
_cell.length_b   1.000
_cell.length_c   1.000
_cell.angle_alpha   90.00
_cell.angle_beta   90.00
_cell.angle_gamma   90.00
#
_symmetry.space_group_name_H-M   'P 1'
#
loop_
_entity.id
_entity.type
_entity.pdbx_description
1 polymer ?
#
loop_
_entity_poly.entity_id
_entity_poly.type
_entity_poly.pdbx_seq_one_letter_code
_entity_poly.pdbx_strand_id
1 'polypeptide(L)' 'MRPWLLACLVACFVGAWAPAIHAQGAFEDCCLAYHSHIKWRLLRRAHSYQPQDVSGSCNLPAVIFFFPQKDKMVC' A
#
# COMPACT_ATOMS: atom_id res chain seq x y z
N MET A 1 -27.38 34.64 27.14
CA MET A 1 -26.53 33.59 26.54
C MET A 1 -26.54 33.78 25.03
N ARG A 2 -25.38 33.90 24.37
CA ARG A 2 -25.32 34.17 22.93
C ARG A 2 -25.47 32.85 22.15
N PRO A 3 -26.60 32.62 21.44
CA PRO A 3 -26.88 31.35 20.78
C PRO A 3 -25.82 30.97 19.72
N TRP A 4 -25.17 31.98 19.15
CA TRP A 4 -24.08 31.81 18.21
C TRP A 4 -22.84 31.15 18.83
N LEU A 5 -22.51 31.46 20.08
CA LEU A 5 -21.37 30.83 20.76
C LEU A 5 -21.62 29.34 21.00
N LEU A 6 -22.86 28.96 21.31
CA LEU A 6 -23.27 27.57 21.48
C LEU A 6 -23.18 26.81 20.16
N ALA A 7 -23.64 27.42 19.06
CA ALA A 7 -23.52 26.82 17.73
C ALA A 7 -22.06 26.58 17.33
N CYS A 8 -21.16 27.54 17.61
CA CYS A 8 -19.72 27.37 17.36
C CYS A 8 -19.12 26.24 18.20
N LEU A 9 -19.47 26.15 19.49
CA LEU A 9 -18.96 25.09 20.37
C LEU A 9 -19.40 23.70 19.90
N VAL A 10 -20.67 23.54 19.51
CA VAL A 10 -21.20 22.27 19.00
C VAL A 10 -20.50 21.87 17.70
N ALA A 11 -20.27 22.82 16.79
CA ALA A 11 -19.55 22.55 15.53
C ALA A 11 -18.10 22.08 15.78
N CYS A 12 -17.39 22.71 16.73
CA CYS A 12 -16.04 22.30 17.10
C CYS A 12 -15.99 20.89 17.71
N PHE A 13 -16.96 20.53 18.55
CA PHE A 13 -17.03 19.19 19.15
C PHE A 13 -17.28 18.09 18.11
N VAL A 14 -18.14 18.35 17.12
CA VAL A 14 -18.42 17.38 16.04
C VAL A 14 -17.22 17.21 15.11
N GLY A 15 -16.49 18.30 14.80
CA GLY A 15 -15.28 18.23 13.98
C GLY A 15 -14.13 17.45 14.63
N ALA A 16 -14.00 17.52 15.95
CA ALA A 16 -12.98 16.79 16.70
C ALA A 16 -13.24 15.28 16.84
N TRP A 17 -14.48 14.84 16.62
CA TRP A 17 -14.89 13.42 16.64
C TRP A 17 -14.90 12.77 15.25
N ALA A 18 -14.57 13.51 14.19
CA ALA A 18 -14.33 12.91 12.90
C ALA A 18 -13.11 11.98 13.01
N PRO A 19 -13.24 10.68 12.73
CA PRO A 19 -12.10 9.78 12.74
C PRO A 19 -11.07 10.35 11.76
N ALA A 20 -9.82 10.52 12.22
CA ALA A 20 -8.73 10.81 11.33
C ALA A 20 -8.71 9.68 10.30
N ILE A 21 -9.07 9.99 9.05
CA ILE A 21 -8.85 9.06 7.95
C ILE A 21 -7.35 8.91 7.88
N HIS A 22 -6.85 7.85 8.52
CA HIS A 22 -5.50 7.40 8.30
C HIS A 22 -5.46 7.00 6.83
N ALA A 23 -4.96 7.90 6.00
CA ALA A 23 -4.24 7.50 4.81
C ALA A 23 -3.01 6.74 5.31
N GLN A 24 -3.22 5.50 5.74
CA GLN A 24 -2.18 4.49 5.72
C GLN A 24 -1.85 4.40 4.24
N GLY A 25 -0.85 5.18 3.82
CA GLY A 25 -0.23 4.98 2.52
C GLY A 25 0.11 3.50 2.51
N ALA A 26 -0.56 2.73 1.65
CA ALA A 26 -0.09 1.41 1.33
C ALA A 26 1.35 1.64 0.89
N PHE A 27 2.29 1.24 1.74
CA PHE A 27 3.69 1.22 1.35
C PHE A 27 3.69 0.42 0.06
N GLU A 28 4.11 1.03 -1.06
CA GLU A 28 4.10 0.34 -2.33
C GLU A 28 4.90 -0.95 -2.13
N ASP A 29 4.23 -2.11 -2.25
CA ASP A 29 4.83 -3.43 -2.07
C ASP A 29 5.82 -3.68 -3.21
N CYS A 30 6.99 -3.06 -3.09
CA CYS A 30 8.03 -3.07 -4.10
C CYS A 30 9.14 -4.06 -3.76
N CYS A 31 9.72 -4.66 -4.79
CA CYS A 31 10.92 -5.46 -4.69
C CYS A 31 12.08 -4.60 -4.24
N LEU A 32 12.67 -4.93 -3.10
CA LEU A 32 13.90 -4.29 -2.60
C LEU A 32 15.16 -5.12 -2.88
N ALA A 33 14.99 -6.39 -3.25
CA ALA A 33 16.06 -7.30 -3.61
C ALA A 33 15.57 -8.39 -4.57
N TYR A 34 16.48 -8.93 -5.38
CA TYR A 34 16.21 -10.10 -6.22
C TYR A 34 16.48 -11.40 -5.45
N HIS A 35 15.65 -12.41 -5.66
CA HIS A 35 15.95 -13.75 -5.18
C HIS A 35 16.93 -14.45 -6.12
N SER A 36 18.16 -14.68 -5.65
CA SER A 36 19.29 -15.15 -6.47
C SER A 36 19.15 -16.57 -7.04
N HIS A 37 18.19 -17.38 -6.57
CA HIS A 37 18.06 -18.79 -6.96
C HIS A 37 16.63 -19.27 -7.17
N ILE A 38 15.84 -18.53 -7.93
CA ILE A 38 14.48 -18.96 -8.30
C ILE A 38 14.56 -20.08 -9.35
N LYS A 39 13.97 -21.24 -9.04
CA LYS A 39 13.83 -22.32 -10.03
C LYS A 39 12.82 -21.91 -11.10
N TRP A 40 13.16 -22.06 -12.39
CA TRP A 40 12.22 -21.86 -13.50
C TRP A 40 10.88 -22.62 -13.36
N ARG A 41 10.92 -23.82 -12.77
CA ARG A 41 9.71 -24.60 -12.45
C ARG A 41 8.75 -23.88 -11.51
N LEU A 42 9.28 -23.03 -10.61
CA LEU A 42 8.48 -22.21 -9.72
C LEU A 42 7.85 -21.05 -10.50
N LEU A 43 8.62 -20.30 -11.27
CA LEU A 43 8.11 -19.17 -12.08
C LEU A 43 6.96 -19.56 -13.02
N ARG A 44 7.01 -20.76 -13.61
CA ARG A 44 5.90 -21.28 -14.46
C ARG A 44 4.58 -21.51 -13.73
N ARG A 45 4.58 -21.51 -12.39
CA ARG A 45 3.38 -21.64 -11.55
C ARG A 45 2.83 -20.29 -11.12
N ALA A 46 3.50 -19.18 -11.48
CA ALA A 46 2.96 -17.85 -11.26
C ALA A 46 1.66 -17.69 -12.05
N HIS A 47 0.66 -17.09 -11.42
CA HIS A 47 -0.62 -16.78 -12.04
C HIS A 47 -0.51 -15.51 -12.88
N SER A 48 0.26 -14.53 -12.42
CA SER A 48 0.50 -13.27 -13.12
C SER A 48 1.91 -12.75 -12.85
N TYR A 49 2.37 -11.82 -13.68
CA TYR A 49 3.60 -11.09 -13.49
C TYR A 49 3.37 -9.60 -13.73
N GLN A 50 4.13 -8.76 -13.06
CA GLN A 50 4.07 -7.31 -13.23
C GLN A 50 5.49 -6.73 -13.28
N PRO A 51 5.83 -5.95 -14.30
CA PRO A 51 7.06 -5.18 -14.30
C PRO A 51 6.99 -4.08 -13.23
N GLN A 52 8.07 -3.93 -12.48
CA GLN A 52 8.30 -2.84 -11.54
C GLN A 52 9.30 -1.87 -12.17
N ASP A 53 8.79 -0.71 -12.53
CA ASP A 53 9.62 0.41 -12.98
C ASP A 53 10.27 1.13 -11.79
N VAL A 54 11.36 1.84 -12.08
CA VAL A 54 12.05 2.67 -11.09
C VAL A 54 11.27 3.98 -10.92
N SER A 55 10.86 4.28 -9.69
CA SER A 55 10.15 5.51 -9.31
C SER A 55 10.91 6.23 -8.19
N GLY A 56 10.38 7.36 -7.69
CA GLY A 56 10.96 8.03 -6.51
C GLY A 56 10.90 7.19 -5.22
N SER A 57 10.07 6.15 -5.20
CA SER A 57 9.89 5.22 -4.07
C SER A 57 10.53 3.85 -4.34
N CYS A 58 10.34 3.32 -5.55
CA CYS A 58 10.83 2.01 -5.98
C CYS A 58 12.17 2.18 -6.72
N ASN A 59 13.30 1.93 -6.07
CA ASN A 59 14.61 2.18 -6.69
C ASN A 59 15.21 0.96 -7.44
N LEU A 60 14.51 -0.18 -7.43
CA LEU A 60 14.99 -1.42 -8.03
C LEU A 60 14.11 -1.80 -9.24
N PRO A 61 14.68 -1.93 -10.46
CA PRO A 61 13.92 -2.43 -11.60
C PRO A 61 13.70 -3.94 -11.45
N ALA A 62 12.47 -4.41 -11.35
CA ALA A 62 12.20 -5.84 -11.08
C ALA A 62 10.99 -6.37 -11.85
N VAL A 63 10.77 -7.68 -11.79
CA VAL A 63 9.52 -8.30 -12.25
C VAL A 63 8.96 -9.09 -11.08
N ILE A 64 7.77 -8.70 -10.63
CA ILE A 64 7.07 -9.36 -9.53
C ILE A 64 6.26 -10.51 -10.12
N PHE A 65 6.49 -11.72 -9.63
CA PHE A 65 5.68 -12.91 -9.96
C PHE A 65 4.69 -13.19 -8.85
N PHE A 66 3.40 -13.21 -9.16
CA PHE A 66 2.34 -13.50 -8.20
C PHE A 66 1.92 -14.97 -8.27
N PHE A 67 1.80 -15.62 -7.13
CA PHE A 67 1.40 -17.02 -7.03
C PHE A 67 -0.07 -17.16 -6.61
N PRO A 68 -0.71 -18.32 -6.88
CA PRO A 68 -2.10 -18.57 -6.47
C PRO A 68 -2.31 -18.56 -4.94
N GLN A 69 -1.23 -18.72 -4.16
CA GLN A 69 -1.28 -18.64 -2.70
C GLN A 69 -1.29 -17.16 -2.30
N LYS A 70 -2.25 -16.79 -1.44
CA LYS A 70 -2.34 -15.42 -0.91
C LYS A 70 -0.99 -14.99 -0.33
N ASP A 71 -0.63 -13.74 -0.64
CA ASP A 71 0.57 -13.05 -0.16
C ASP A 71 1.90 -13.71 -0.55
N LYS A 72 1.89 -14.64 -1.53
CA LYS A 72 3.12 -15.16 -2.12
C LYS A 72 3.43 -14.46 -3.42
N MET A 73 4.47 -13.65 -3.36
CA MET A 73 5.12 -13.05 -4.50
C MET A 73 6.62 -13.33 -4.47
N VAL A 74 7.25 -13.29 -5.64
CA VAL A 74 8.70 -13.40 -5.76
C VAL A 74 9.21 -12.34 -6.72
N CYS A 75 10.26 -11.67 -6.25
CA CYS A 75 11.24 -10.90 -7.01
C CYS A 75 12.56 -11.69 -6.97
#